data_AF-A0A0A9XTB8-F1
#
_entry.id   AF-A0A0A9XTB8-F1
#
_cell.length_a   1.000
_cell.length_b   1.000
_cell.length_c   1.000
_cell.angle_alpha   90.00
_cell.angle_beta   90.00
_cell.angle_gamma   90.00
#
_symmetry.space_group_name_H-M   'P 1'
#
loop_
_entity.id
_entity.type
_entity.pdbx_description
1 polymer ?
#
loop_
_entity_poly.entity_id
_entity_poly.type
_entity_poly.pdbx_seq_one_letter_code
_entity_poly.pdbx_strand_id
1 'polypeptide(L)'
;MGQVDLESILRLRPENLTQEQKDDIFEQLSDLQDEPEGLEVEGLVNLFAIAKEIMLYKGQQVETLLGELEVLTPAQGTTEDREELVKVTRQAEQLVEELQQKEKELLNEKQQVEKLLKEVSDLQKDKNELRREIILIQNEAQSGALQTSLEDEPTENVPLLKDTIQSKNKHILQLLSDIEVLEKENQMLNTKLNAARREIADATTVQTKLSGENISLREANYQFQEKITTLEERNAGLTTQVSELVAEKNKKDAHLDQLIDDLEERIVKW
;
A
#
# COMPACT_ATOMS: atom_id res chain seq x y z
N MET A 1 -45.47 -3.24 -21.57
CA MET A 1 -44.64 -4.41 -21.20
C MET A 1 -44.58 -5.27 -22.44
N GLY A 2 -43.45 -5.24 -23.13
CA GLY A 2 -43.26 -5.96 -24.39
C GLY A 2 -43.24 -7.45 -24.09
N GLN A 3 -44.16 -8.19 -24.69
CA GLN A 3 -44.12 -9.65 -24.63
C GLN A 3 -42.94 -10.08 -25.50
N VAL A 4 -41.93 -10.71 -24.90
CA VAL A 4 -40.79 -11.26 -25.64
C VAL A 4 -41.31 -12.39 -26.53
N ASP A 5 -41.20 -12.23 -27.85
CA ASP A 5 -41.65 -13.23 -28.82
C ASP A 5 -40.59 -14.31 -29.00
N LEU A 6 -40.47 -15.17 -27.97
CA LEU A 6 -39.50 -16.26 -27.97
C LEU A 6 -39.70 -17.22 -29.15
N GLU A 7 -40.94 -17.41 -29.61
CA GLU A 7 -41.25 -18.32 -30.72
C GLU A 7 -40.69 -17.79 -32.04
N SER A 8 -40.69 -16.47 -32.24
CA SER A 8 -40.04 -15.84 -33.38
C SER A 8 -38.52 -15.98 -33.35
N ILE A 9 -37.91 -15.83 -32.16
CA ILE A 9 -36.46 -15.96 -31.95
C ILE A 9 -35.99 -17.39 -32.23
N LEU A 10 -36.73 -18.38 -31.72
CA LEU A 10 -36.40 -19.81 -31.87
C LEU A 10 -36.49 -20.33 -33.31
N ARG A 11 -37.19 -19.63 -34.20
CA ARG A 11 -37.26 -19.98 -35.64
C ARG A 11 -36.08 -19.44 -36.45
N LEU A 12 -35.28 -18.56 -35.87
CA LEU A 12 -34.10 -18.00 -36.52
C LEU A 12 -32.94 -18.99 -36.49
N ARG A 13 -32.10 -18.93 -37.53
CA ARG A 13 -30.86 -19.70 -37.61
C ARG A 13 -29.71 -18.83 -37.11
N PRO A 14 -28.93 -19.28 -36.09
CA PRO A 14 -27.83 -18.51 -35.52
C PRO A 14 -26.83 -18.01 -36.56
N GLU A 15 -26.56 -18.83 -37.58
CA GLU A 15 -25.54 -18.60 -38.61
C GLU A 15 -25.89 -17.44 -39.59
N ASN A 16 -27.16 -17.03 -39.65
CA ASN A 16 -27.65 -16.05 -40.64
C ASN A 16 -28.24 -14.78 -40.00
N LEU A 17 -27.94 -14.52 -38.73
CA LEU A 17 -28.45 -13.33 -38.03
C LEU A 17 -27.76 -12.06 -38.55
N THR A 18 -28.56 -11.08 -38.98
CA THR A 18 -28.05 -9.74 -39.33
C THR A 18 -27.69 -8.95 -38.07
N GLN A 19 -26.90 -7.88 -38.21
CA GLN A 19 -26.53 -7.01 -37.08
C GLN A 19 -27.77 -6.39 -36.39
N GLU A 20 -28.73 -5.90 -37.18
CA GLU A 20 -30.01 -5.37 -36.69
C GLU A 20 -30.79 -6.43 -35.91
N GLN A 21 -30.87 -7.66 -36.42
CA GLN A 21 -31.51 -8.77 -35.70
C GLN A 21 -30.78 -9.12 -34.39
N LYS A 22 -29.44 -9.07 -34.38
CA LYS A 22 -28.66 -9.32 -33.15
C LYS A 22 -28.89 -8.25 -32.09
N ASP A 23 -29.06 -6.99 -32.49
CA ASP A 23 -29.38 -5.88 -31.59
C ASP A 23 -30.81 -6.02 -31.03
N ASP A 24 -31.80 -6.26 -31.88
CA ASP A 24 -33.19 -6.43 -31.48
C ASP A 24 -33.37 -7.65 -30.54
N ILE A 25 -32.71 -8.77 -30.84
CA ILE A 25 -32.78 -9.97 -29.98
C ILE A 25 -32.02 -9.74 -28.67
N PHE A 26 -30.91 -9.00 -28.67
CA PHE A 26 -30.20 -8.66 -27.43
C PHE A 26 -31.09 -7.84 -26.48
N GLU A 27 -31.80 -6.84 -27.00
CA GLU A 27 -32.75 -6.04 -26.21
C GLU A 27 -33.89 -6.91 -25.68
N GLN A 28 -34.48 -7.74 -26.54
CA GLN A 28 -35.55 -8.67 -26.18
C GLN A 28 -35.13 -9.73 -25.13
N LEU A 29 -33.91 -10.26 -25.22
CA LEU A 29 -33.37 -11.22 -24.24
C LEU A 29 -32.95 -10.54 -22.94
N SER A 30 -32.50 -9.29 -22.99
CA SER A 30 -32.12 -8.52 -21.79
C SER A 30 -33.34 -8.12 -20.96
N ASP A 31 -34.48 -7.92 -21.63
CA ASP A 31 -35.77 -7.61 -21.01
C ASP A 31 -36.54 -8.86 -20.53
N LEU A 32 -35.99 -10.06 -20.75
CA LEU A 32 -36.60 -11.32 -20.32
C LEU A 32 -36.49 -11.47 -18.79
N GLN A 33 -37.56 -11.14 -18.07
CA GLN A 33 -37.60 -11.23 -16.60
C GLN A 33 -37.99 -12.61 -16.07
N ASP A 34 -38.71 -13.41 -16.87
CA ASP A 34 -39.26 -14.71 -16.49
C ASP A 34 -38.60 -15.85 -17.27
N GLU A 35 -38.39 -17.00 -16.62
CA GLU A 35 -37.88 -18.21 -17.28
C GLU A 35 -38.90 -18.72 -18.31
N PRO A 36 -38.47 -19.06 -19.53
CA PRO A 36 -39.43 -19.44 -20.56
C PRO A 36 -39.94 -20.87 -20.29
N GLU A 37 -41.20 -20.98 -19.90
CA GLU A 37 -41.87 -22.25 -19.62
C GLU A 37 -42.25 -22.99 -20.92
N GLY A 38 -41.98 -24.30 -20.97
CA GLY A 38 -42.49 -25.17 -22.06
C GLY A 38 -41.62 -25.29 -23.32
N LEU A 39 -40.34 -24.87 -23.30
CA LEU A 39 -39.44 -25.14 -24.41
C LEU A 39 -39.01 -26.61 -24.48
N GLU A 40 -39.05 -27.18 -25.68
CA GLU A 40 -38.41 -28.44 -25.99
C GLU A 40 -36.87 -28.30 -25.99
N VAL A 41 -36.17 -29.41 -25.77
CA VAL A 41 -34.69 -29.45 -25.68
C VAL A 41 -34.03 -28.85 -26.94
N GLU A 42 -34.61 -29.08 -28.12
CA GLU A 42 -34.11 -28.52 -29.39
C GLU A 42 -34.25 -26.99 -29.45
N GLY A 43 -35.34 -26.44 -28.89
CA GLY A 43 -35.53 -25.00 -28.75
C GLY A 43 -34.51 -24.37 -27.81
N LEU A 44 -34.21 -25.02 -26.68
CA LEU A 44 -33.18 -24.55 -25.74
C LEU A 44 -31.79 -24.55 -26.37
N VAL A 45 -31.46 -25.59 -27.15
CA VAL A 45 -30.18 -25.67 -27.88
C VAL A 45 -30.07 -24.54 -28.91
N ASN A 46 -31.14 -24.25 -29.65
CA ASN A 46 -31.14 -23.16 -30.63
C ASN A 46 -31.04 -21.79 -29.94
N LEU A 47 -31.77 -21.58 -28.85
CA LEU A 47 -31.70 -20.34 -28.06
C LEU A 47 -30.30 -20.09 -27.53
N PHE A 48 -29.63 -21.13 -27.03
CA PHE A 48 -28.24 -21.04 -26.57
C PHE A 48 -27.27 -20.68 -27.71
N ALA A 49 -27.48 -21.26 -28.90
CA ALA A 49 -26.67 -20.93 -30.07
C ALA A 49 -26.87 -19.47 -30.53
N ILE A 50 -28.11 -18.97 -30.51
CA ILE A 50 -28.43 -17.55 -30.79
C ILE A 50 -27.81 -16.63 -29.74
N ALA A 51 -27.97 -16.94 -28.46
CA ALA A 51 -27.41 -16.15 -27.36
C ALA A 51 -25.87 -16.09 -27.41
N LYS A 52 -25.22 -17.21 -27.75
CA LYS A 52 -23.77 -17.28 -27.95
C LYS A 52 -23.31 -16.34 -29.08
N GLU A 53 -24.01 -16.33 -30.20
CA GLU A 53 -23.70 -15.48 -31.35
C GLU A 53 -23.90 -13.98 -31.05
N ILE A 54 -24.93 -13.65 -30.26
CA ILE A 54 -25.18 -12.29 -29.78
C ILE A 54 -24.10 -11.84 -28.80
N MET A 55 -23.72 -12.70 -27.84
CA MET A 55 -22.63 -12.39 -26.90
C MET A 55 -21.30 -12.17 -27.62
N LEU A 56 -20.99 -12.97 -28.66
CA LEU A 56 -19.80 -12.78 -29.48
C LEU A 56 -19.85 -11.43 -30.21
N TYR A 57 -21.00 -11.07 -30.79
CA TYR A 57 -21.20 -9.79 -31.46
C TYR A 57 -21.06 -8.59 -30.51
N LYS A 58 -21.71 -8.62 -29.33
CA LYS A 58 -21.57 -7.57 -28.31
C LYS A 58 -20.16 -7.50 -27.75
N GLY A 59 -19.48 -8.63 -27.57
CA GLY A 59 -18.07 -8.69 -27.20
C GLY A 59 -17.17 -7.99 -28.20
N GLN A 60 -17.35 -8.25 -29.50
CA GLN A 60 -16.64 -7.56 -30.58
C GLN A 60 -16.93 -6.05 -30.62
N GLN A 61 -18.17 -5.63 -30.36
CA GLN A 61 -18.51 -4.21 -30.24
C GLN A 61 -17.76 -3.55 -29.07
N VAL A 62 -17.69 -4.20 -27.91
CA VAL A 62 -16.95 -3.71 -26.75
C VAL A 62 -15.45 -3.66 -27.03
N GLU A 63 -14.87 -4.68 -27.65
CA GLU A 63 -13.46 -4.68 -28.05
C GLU A 63 -13.14 -3.55 -29.04
N THR A 64 -14.04 -3.28 -29.99
CA THR A 64 -13.90 -2.18 -30.95
C THR A 64 -13.94 -0.83 -30.21
N LEU A 65 -14.90 -0.63 -29.30
CA LEU A 65 -15.01 0.59 -28.50
C LEU A 65 -13.80 0.78 -27.56
N LEU A 66 -13.27 -0.30 -26.98
CA LEU A 66 -12.05 -0.25 -26.16
C LEU A 66 -10.82 0.09 -27.00
N GLY A 67 -10.71 -0.47 -28.21
CA GLY A 67 -9.65 -0.11 -29.15
C GLY A 67 -9.74 1.36 -29.59
N GLU A 68 -10.95 1.87 -29.84
CA GLU A 68 -11.18 3.30 -30.10
C GLU A 68 -10.83 4.17 -28.88
N LEU A 69 -11.15 3.73 -27.67
CA LEU A 69 -10.79 4.42 -26.43
C LEU A 69 -9.27 4.46 -26.19
N GLU A 70 -8.56 3.37 -26.50
CA GLU A 70 -7.09 3.29 -26.46
C GLU A 70 -6.42 4.17 -27.51
N VAL A 71 -7.05 4.41 -28.66
CA VAL A 71 -6.57 5.36 -29.68
C VAL A 71 -6.83 6.81 -29.26
N LEU A 72 -7.92 7.07 -28.53
CA LEU A 72 -8.28 8.41 -28.05
C LEU A 72 -7.49 8.82 -26.79
N THR A 73 -7.04 7.87 -25.96
CA THR A 73 -6.40 8.14 -24.66
C THR A 73 -4.96 8.69 -24.70
N PRO A 74 -4.11 8.44 -25.72
CA PRO A 74 -2.81 9.10 -25.80
C PRO A 74 -2.77 10.33 -26.73
N ALA A 75 -3.85 10.68 -27.44
CA ALA A 75 -3.82 11.70 -28.51
C ALA A 75 -4.87 12.83 -28.43
N GLN A 76 -5.78 12.85 -27.45
CA GLN A 76 -6.78 13.93 -27.28
C GLN A 76 -6.56 14.81 -26.03
N GLY A 77 -5.32 15.17 -25.73
CA GLY A 77 -5.09 16.46 -25.07
C GLY A 77 -4.89 17.48 -26.18
N THR A 78 -5.73 18.52 -26.28
CA THR A 78 -5.39 19.65 -27.14
C THR A 78 -4.03 20.20 -26.71
N THR A 79 -3.29 20.87 -27.60
CA THR A 79 -2.02 21.53 -27.21
C THR A 79 -2.21 22.46 -26.00
N GLU A 80 -3.41 23.00 -25.83
CA GLU A 80 -3.86 23.82 -24.71
C GLU A 80 -3.97 23.01 -23.40
N ASP A 81 -4.63 21.85 -23.41
CA ASP A 81 -4.74 20.98 -22.22
C ASP A 81 -3.35 20.49 -21.75
N ARG A 82 -2.45 20.21 -22.69
CA ARG A 82 -1.07 19.80 -22.39
C ARG A 82 -0.25 20.95 -21.81
N GLU A 83 -0.44 22.17 -22.29
CA GLU A 83 0.19 23.38 -21.73
C GLU A 83 -0.34 23.71 -20.33
N GLU A 84 -1.65 23.57 -20.11
CA GLU A 84 -2.25 23.71 -18.78
C GLU A 84 -1.74 22.64 -17.81
N LEU A 85 -1.64 21.38 -18.25
CA LEU A 85 -1.09 20.31 -17.42
C LEU A 85 0.36 20.59 -17.01
N VAL A 86 1.19 21.09 -17.94
CA VAL A 86 2.58 21.46 -17.67
C VAL A 86 2.65 22.64 -16.71
N LYS A 87 1.75 23.63 -16.84
CA LYS A 87 1.68 24.79 -15.94
C LYS A 87 1.26 24.39 -14.53
N VAL A 88 0.26 23.52 -14.41
CA VAL A 88 -0.20 22.97 -13.12
C VAL A 88 0.89 22.12 -12.48
N THR A 89 1.58 21.28 -13.26
CA THR A 89 2.70 20.47 -12.78
C THR A 89 3.83 21.36 -12.25
N ARG A 90 4.19 22.43 -12.98
CA ARG A 90 5.21 23.38 -12.55
C ARG A 90 4.81 24.17 -11.30
N GLN A 91 3.53 24.52 -11.17
CA GLN A 91 3.00 25.15 -9.95
C GLN A 91 3.03 24.19 -8.75
N ALA A 92 2.70 22.91 -8.97
CA ALA A 92 2.80 21.89 -7.94
C ALA A 92 4.26 21.70 -7.49
N GLU A 93 5.22 21.66 -8.41
CA GLU A 93 6.65 21.60 -8.10
C GLU A 93 7.11 22.81 -7.27
N GLN A 94 6.69 24.03 -7.63
CA GLN A 94 7.00 25.24 -6.87
C GLN A 94 6.41 25.20 -5.45
N LEU A 95 5.17 24.76 -5.30
CA LEU A 95 4.52 24.63 -3.99
C LEU A 95 5.21 23.57 -3.12
N VAL A 96 5.69 22.48 -3.71
CA VAL A 96 6.47 21.46 -3.00
C VAL A 96 7.80 22.03 -2.52
N GLU A 97 8.49 22.81 -3.35
CA GLU A 97 9.75 23.47 -2.96
C GLU A 97 9.53 24.50 -1.84
N GLU A 98 8.48 25.32 -1.93
CA GLU A 98 8.08 26.25 -0.87
C GLU A 98 7.73 25.54 0.43
N LEU A 99 6.99 24.42 0.37
CA LEU A 99 6.68 23.60 1.53
C LEU A 99 7.94 23.04 2.20
N GLN A 100 8.87 22.49 1.42
CA GLN A 100 10.15 21.97 1.93
C GLN A 100 10.97 23.08 2.62
N GLN A 101 11.00 24.27 2.02
CA GLN A 101 11.69 25.41 2.61
C GLN A 101 11.02 25.87 3.91
N LYS A 102 9.68 25.90 3.96
CA LYS A 102 8.92 26.23 5.18
C LYS A 102 9.08 25.20 6.28
N GLU A 103 9.14 23.91 5.95
CA GLU A 103 9.42 22.85 6.92
C GLU A 103 10.81 23.00 7.54
N LYS A 104 11.81 23.38 6.74
CA LYS A 104 13.16 23.66 7.22
C LYS A 104 13.22 24.89 8.13
N GLU A 105 12.52 25.96 7.78
CA GLU A 105 12.38 27.16 8.63
C GLU A 105 11.71 26.80 9.96
N LEU A 106 10.60 26.07 9.94
CA LEU A 106 9.89 25.61 11.12
C LEU A 106 10.77 24.75 12.03
N LEU A 107 11.60 23.87 11.45
CA LEU A 107 12.52 23.02 12.21
C LEU A 107 13.58 23.87 12.94
N ASN A 108 14.13 24.89 12.27
CA ASN A 108 15.10 25.81 12.87
C ASN A 108 14.46 26.65 13.99
N GLU A 109 13.23 27.13 13.79
CA GLU A 109 12.49 27.85 14.83
C GLU A 109 12.21 26.97 16.05
N LYS A 110 11.79 25.72 15.84
CA LYS A 110 11.60 24.75 16.94
C LYS A 110 12.87 24.54 17.75
N GLN A 111 14.02 24.37 17.09
CA GLN A 111 15.31 24.25 17.76
C GLN A 111 15.67 25.52 18.55
N GLN A 112 15.36 26.70 18.02
CA GLN A 112 15.60 27.95 18.71
C GLN A 112 14.69 28.12 19.94
N VAL A 113 13.42 27.75 19.83
CA VAL A 113 12.47 27.74 20.96
C VAL A 113 12.94 26.77 22.05
N GLU A 114 13.41 25.59 21.70
CA GLU A 114 13.94 24.62 22.67
C GLU A 114 15.16 25.15 23.43
N LYS A 115 16.07 25.84 22.74
CA LYS A 115 17.22 26.52 23.39
C LYS A 115 16.76 27.60 24.36
N LEU A 116 15.83 28.46 23.94
CA LEU A 116 15.29 29.52 24.80
C LEU A 116 14.55 28.96 26.01
N LEU A 117 13.77 27.88 25.85
CA LEU A 117 13.11 27.20 26.97
C LEU A 117 14.11 26.66 28.00
N LYS A 118 15.23 26.09 27.52
CA LYS A 118 16.30 25.63 28.39
C LYS A 118 16.94 26.80 29.15
N GLU A 119 17.27 27.89 28.45
CA GLU A 119 17.86 29.09 29.06
C GLU A 119 16.93 29.71 30.11
N VAL A 120 15.62 29.78 29.85
CA VAL A 120 14.62 30.24 30.83
C VAL A 120 14.57 29.34 32.06
N SER A 121 14.64 28.02 31.87
CA SER A 121 14.69 27.06 32.98
C SER A 121 15.93 27.26 33.84
N ASP A 122 17.11 27.43 33.22
CA ASP A 122 18.37 27.63 33.92
C ASP A 122 18.35 28.96 34.70
N LEU A 123 17.91 30.06 34.09
CA LEU A 123 17.73 31.35 34.77
C LEU A 123 16.72 31.29 35.93
N GLN A 124 15.68 30.47 35.82
CA GLN A 124 14.73 30.25 36.93
C GLN A 124 15.38 29.52 38.10
N LYS A 125 16.29 28.58 37.85
CA LYS A 125 17.07 27.90 38.91
C LYS A 125 17.99 28.89 39.60
N ASP A 126 18.79 29.64 38.84
CA ASP A 126 19.71 30.65 39.37
C ASP A 126 18.98 31.68 40.24
N LYS A 127 17.82 32.17 39.76
CA LYS A 127 16.97 33.09 40.52
C LYS A 127 16.51 32.49 41.86
N ASN A 128 16.20 31.20 41.89
CA ASN A 128 15.76 30.53 43.12
C ASN A 128 16.93 30.28 44.08
N GLU A 129 18.12 29.97 43.57
CA GLU A 129 19.34 29.81 44.35
C GLU A 129 19.74 31.14 45.01
N LEU A 130 19.82 32.22 44.24
CA LEU A 130 20.10 33.56 44.75
C LEU A 130 19.06 34.00 45.80
N ARG A 131 17.77 33.66 45.62
CA ARG A 131 16.75 33.92 46.63
C ARG A 131 17.00 33.14 47.93
N ARG A 132 17.47 31.90 47.86
CA ARG A 132 17.84 31.12 49.05
C ARG A 132 19.05 31.72 49.75
N GLU A 133 20.07 32.12 48.99
CA GLU A 133 21.25 32.80 49.54
C GLU A 133 20.89 34.10 50.27
N ILE A 134 20.02 34.94 49.68
CA ILE A 134 19.52 36.15 50.33
C ILE A 134 18.83 35.83 51.67
N ILE A 135 18.00 34.78 51.72
CA ILE A 135 17.32 34.37 52.96
C ILE A 135 18.33 33.89 54.01
N LEU A 136 19.35 33.12 53.60
CA LEU A 136 20.41 32.65 54.49
C LEU A 136 21.18 33.84 55.09
N ILE A 137 21.62 34.78 54.25
CA ILE A 137 22.34 35.99 54.69
C ILE A 137 21.47 36.85 55.61
N GLN A 138 20.17 37.00 55.33
CA GLN A 138 19.24 37.73 56.20
C GLN A 138 19.09 37.06 57.56
N ASN A 139 18.98 35.72 57.60
CA ASN A 139 18.90 34.96 58.85
C ASN A 139 20.20 35.00 59.65
N GLU A 140 21.36 34.96 58.99
CA GLU A 140 22.67 35.11 59.62
C GLU A 140 22.85 36.52 60.20
N ALA A 141 22.44 37.56 59.49
CA ALA A 141 22.46 38.94 59.98
C ALA A 141 21.55 39.15 61.21
N GLN A 142 20.38 38.49 61.24
CA GLN A 142 19.50 38.50 62.41
C GLN A 142 20.08 37.69 63.59
N SER A 143 20.72 36.55 63.31
CA SER A 143 21.32 35.69 64.33
C SER A 143 22.58 36.31 64.94
N GLY A 144 23.38 37.03 64.15
CA GLY A 144 24.55 37.78 64.62
C GLY A 144 24.20 38.95 65.54
N ALA A 145 22.99 39.53 65.41
CA ALA A 145 22.48 40.54 66.34
C ALA A 145 22.03 39.93 67.69
N LEU A 146 21.63 38.65 67.70
CA LEU A 146 21.18 37.93 68.90
C LEU A 146 22.32 37.28 69.72
N GLN A 147 23.54 37.19 69.19
CA GLN A 147 24.69 36.60 69.91
C GLN A 147 25.28 37.47 71.03
N THR A 148 24.72 38.65 71.31
CA THR A 148 25.18 39.53 72.40
C THR A 148 24.51 39.27 73.75
N SER A 149 23.60 38.28 73.90
CA SER A 149 22.75 38.20 75.09
C SER A 149 22.48 36.79 75.67
N LEU A 150 23.29 35.78 75.38
CA LEU A 150 23.08 34.44 75.94
C LEU A 150 24.40 33.79 76.40
N GLU A 151 24.95 34.31 77.50
CA GLU A 151 25.70 33.51 78.46
C GLU A 151 24.69 32.93 79.47
N ASP A 152 24.90 31.68 79.86
CA ASP A 152 24.17 30.88 80.89
C ASP A 152 22.91 30.09 80.47
N GLU A 153 23.13 28.87 79.96
CA GLU A 153 22.27 27.67 80.17
C GLU A 153 23.14 26.39 79.95
N PRO A 154 22.83 25.24 80.58
CA PRO A 154 23.79 24.19 80.89
C PRO A 154 24.25 23.43 79.63
N THR A 155 25.57 23.34 79.51
CA THR A 155 26.34 22.94 78.34
C THR A 155 26.40 21.44 78.06
N GLU A 156 25.66 20.59 78.79
CA GLU A 156 25.78 19.12 78.68
C GLU A 156 25.01 18.52 77.48
N ASN A 157 23.92 19.17 77.04
CA ASN A 157 23.15 18.73 75.86
C ASN A 157 23.73 19.23 74.52
N VAL A 158 24.55 20.29 74.56
CA VAL A 158 25.19 20.89 73.37
C VAL A 158 26.12 19.92 72.65
N PRO A 159 27.03 19.17 73.33
CA PRO A 159 27.91 18.20 72.65
C PRO A 159 27.13 17.03 72.05
N LEU A 160 26.13 16.47 72.73
CA LEU A 160 25.26 15.41 72.19
C LEU A 160 24.50 15.87 70.95
N LEU A 161 23.99 17.10 70.97
CA LEU A 161 23.31 17.70 69.82
C LEU A 161 24.30 17.92 68.66
N LYS A 162 25.52 18.37 68.95
CA LYS A 162 26.58 18.56 67.96
C LYS A 162 26.97 17.24 67.28
N ASP A 163 27.15 16.16 68.05
CA ASP A 163 27.47 14.83 67.51
C ASP A 163 26.33 14.28 66.66
N THR A 164 25.08 14.49 67.09
CA THR A 164 23.89 14.11 66.33
C THR A 164 23.79 14.89 65.01
N ILE A 165 24.07 16.19 65.03
CA ILE A 165 24.09 17.04 63.83
C ILE A 165 25.21 16.59 62.88
N GLN A 166 26.41 16.31 63.38
CA GLN A 166 27.51 15.81 62.55
C GLN A 166 27.18 14.46 61.90
N SER A 167 26.60 13.52 62.66
CA SER A 167 26.15 12.23 62.14
C SER A 167 25.07 12.40 61.06
N LYS A 168 24.04 13.23 61.32
CA LYS A 168 22.99 13.52 60.35
C LYS A 168 23.53 14.19 59.09
N ASN A 169 24.46 15.14 59.21
CA ASN A 169 25.10 15.79 58.06
C ASN A 169 25.90 14.80 57.21
N LYS A 170 26.61 13.86 57.84
CA LYS A 170 27.29 12.77 57.11
C LYS A 170 26.29 11.90 56.35
N HIS A 171 25.17 11.56 56.96
CA HIS A 171 24.09 10.81 56.31
C HIS A 171 23.47 11.59 55.14
N ILE A 172 23.26 12.90 55.29
CA ILE A 172 22.75 13.77 54.22
C ILE A 172 23.73 13.78 53.04
N LEU A 173 25.03 13.92 53.29
CA LEU A 173 26.06 13.89 52.24
C LEU A 173 26.07 12.55 51.49
N GLN A 174 25.93 11.44 52.21
CA GLN A 174 25.82 10.12 51.57
C GLN A 174 24.59 10.03 50.67
N LEU A 175 23.42 10.44 51.16
CA LEU A 175 22.18 10.43 50.38
C LEU A 175 22.28 11.32 49.14
N LEU A 176 22.92 12.49 49.24
CA LEU A 176 23.16 13.37 48.09
C LEU A 176 24.06 12.70 47.04
N SER A 177 25.12 12.01 47.48
CA SER A 177 25.99 11.23 46.59
C SER A 177 25.22 10.11 45.90
N ASP A 178 24.38 9.38 46.63
CA ASP A 178 23.58 8.28 46.09
C ASP A 178 22.54 8.81 45.07
N ILE A 179 21.92 9.95 45.35
CA ILE A 179 21.01 10.64 44.41
C ILE A 179 21.75 11.01 43.12
N GLU A 180 22.96 11.56 43.20
CA GLU A 180 23.73 11.94 42.01
C GLU A 180 24.05 10.73 41.13
N VAL A 181 24.37 9.58 41.74
CA VAL A 181 24.60 8.33 41.00
C VAL A 181 23.31 7.86 40.31
N LEU A 182 22.19 7.87 41.03
CA LEU A 182 20.89 7.47 40.47
C LEU A 182 20.44 8.39 39.34
N GLU A 183 20.69 9.70 39.44
CA GLU A 183 20.39 10.66 38.36
C GLU A 183 21.20 10.36 37.10
N LYS A 184 22.50 10.06 37.23
CA LYS A 184 23.36 9.67 36.10
C LYS A 184 22.90 8.36 35.46
N GLU A 185 22.55 7.35 36.27
CA GLU A 185 22.01 6.09 35.77
C GLU A 185 20.70 6.29 35.03
N ASN A 186 19.79 7.12 35.57
CA ASN A 186 18.50 7.42 34.94
C ASN A 186 18.68 8.17 33.61
N GLN A 187 19.63 9.11 33.52
CA GLN A 187 19.99 9.74 32.25
C GLN A 187 20.51 8.71 31.23
N MET A 188 21.38 7.77 31.64
CA MET A 188 21.88 6.71 30.76
C MET A 188 20.77 5.76 30.30
N LEU A 189 19.84 5.41 31.19
CA LEU A 189 18.70 4.56 30.86
C LEU A 189 17.76 5.26 29.88
N ASN A 190 17.50 6.56 30.04
CA ASN A 190 16.70 7.33 29.11
C ASN A 190 17.33 7.44 27.72
N THR A 191 18.66 7.63 27.62
CA THR A 191 19.33 7.64 26.31
C THR A 191 19.26 6.29 25.62
N LYS A 192 19.48 5.18 26.34
CA LYS A 192 19.31 3.81 25.82
C LYS A 192 17.87 3.53 25.40
N LEU A 193 16.89 3.93 26.21
CA LEU A 193 15.47 3.77 25.88
C LEU A 193 15.09 4.50 24.60
N ASN A 194 15.58 5.73 24.42
CA ASN A 194 15.33 6.51 23.22
C ASN A 194 16.02 5.93 21.98
N ALA A 195 17.23 5.38 22.12
CA ALA A 195 17.91 4.67 21.05
C ALA A 195 17.11 3.43 20.61
N ALA A 196 16.70 2.59 21.57
CA ALA A 196 15.89 1.41 21.29
C ALA A 196 14.55 1.75 20.63
N ARG A 197 13.90 2.86 21.04
CA ARG A 197 12.67 3.35 20.41
C ARG A 197 12.88 3.73 18.94
N ARG A 198 14.02 4.36 18.61
CA ARG A 198 14.36 4.69 17.21
C ARG A 198 14.62 3.43 16.40
N GLU A 199 15.40 2.49 16.91
CA GLU A 199 15.67 1.22 16.23
C GLU A 199 14.39 0.43 15.95
N ILE A 200 13.44 0.41 16.89
CA ILE A 200 12.13 -0.22 16.68
C ILE A 200 11.33 0.49 15.60
N ALA A 201 11.34 1.83 15.58
CA ALA A 201 10.66 2.59 14.54
C ALA A 201 11.25 2.28 13.16
N ASP A 202 12.58 2.31 13.03
CA ASP A 202 13.29 1.99 11.79
C ASP A 202 12.98 0.55 11.33
N ALA A 203 13.07 -0.43 12.24
CA ALA A 203 12.72 -1.81 11.94
C ALA A 203 11.26 -1.96 11.45
N THR A 204 10.33 -1.22 12.04
CA THR A 204 8.91 -1.22 11.64
C THR A 204 8.74 -0.65 10.23
N THR A 205 9.46 0.41 9.88
CA THR A 205 9.42 0.97 8.51
C THR A 205 9.96 -0.01 7.47
N VAL A 206 11.09 -0.67 7.79
CA VAL A 206 11.69 -1.70 6.93
C VAL A 206 10.73 -2.88 6.76
N GLN A 207 10.10 -3.35 7.84
CA GLN A 207 9.13 -4.43 7.78
C GLN A 207 7.94 -4.08 6.88
N THR A 208 7.42 -2.86 6.99
CA THR A 208 6.30 -2.39 6.16
C THR A 208 6.68 -2.38 4.68
N LYS A 209 7.88 -1.88 4.35
CA LYS A 209 8.41 -1.89 2.98
C LYS A 209 8.55 -3.31 2.43
N LEU A 210 9.20 -4.21 3.18
CA LEU A 210 9.39 -5.60 2.78
C LEU A 210 8.05 -6.34 2.62
N SER A 211 7.05 -6.02 3.44
CA SER A 211 5.70 -6.58 3.30
C SER A 211 5.04 -6.14 1.99
N GLY A 212 5.15 -4.87 1.62
CA GLY A 212 4.65 -4.35 0.34
C GLY A 212 5.37 -4.97 -0.88
N GLU A 213 6.69 -5.11 -0.81
CA GLU A 213 7.47 -5.80 -1.84
C GLU A 213 7.05 -7.28 -1.97
N ASN A 214 6.78 -7.97 -0.85
CA ASN A 214 6.34 -9.36 -0.86
C ASN A 214 4.97 -9.53 -1.54
N ILE A 215 4.03 -8.62 -1.27
CA ILE A 215 2.72 -8.62 -1.93
C ILE A 215 2.88 -8.43 -3.45
N SER A 216 3.69 -7.45 -3.84
CA SER A 216 3.96 -7.17 -5.27
C SER A 216 4.60 -8.36 -5.99
N LEU A 217 5.55 -9.04 -5.34
CA LEU A 217 6.18 -10.25 -5.88
C LEU A 217 5.22 -11.42 -5.99
N ARG A 218 4.29 -11.59 -5.04
CA ARG A 218 3.25 -12.64 -5.11
C ARG A 218 2.32 -12.40 -6.28
N GLU A 219 1.90 -11.17 -6.49
CA GLU A 219 1.04 -10.78 -7.62
C GLU A 219 1.73 -11.06 -8.96
N ALA A 220 2.99 -10.64 -9.12
CA ALA A 220 3.76 -10.93 -10.33
C ALA A 220 3.92 -12.44 -10.57
N ASN A 221 4.13 -13.23 -9.50
CA ASN A 221 4.25 -14.68 -9.61
C ASN A 221 2.93 -15.33 -10.05
N TYR A 222 1.79 -14.84 -9.53
CA TYR A 222 0.47 -15.29 -9.98
C TYR A 222 0.25 -15.03 -11.47
N GLN A 223 0.58 -13.81 -11.94
CA GLN A 223 0.49 -13.47 -13.37
C GLN A 223 1.41 -14.33 -14.24
N PHE A 224 2.63 -14.64 -13.77
CA PHE A 224 3.52 -15.54 -14.49
C PHE A 224 2.99 -16.99 -14.53
N GLN A 225 2.34 -17.47 -13.46
CA GLN A 225 1.72 -18.79 -13.46
C GLN A 225 0.57 -18.88 -14.46
N GLU A 226 -0.32 -17.88 -14.50
CA GLU A 226 -1.41 -17.82 -15.47
C GLU A 226 -0.87 -17.78 -16.92
N LYS A 227 0.19 -17.00 -17.16
CA LYS A 227 0.87 -16.97 -18.45
C LYS A 227 1.49 -18.31 -18.82
N ILE A 228 2.05 -19.05 -17.87
CA ILE A 228 2.57 -20.40 -18.12
C ILE A 228 1.43 -21.34 -18.49
N THR A 229 0.33 -21.34 -17.74
CA THR A 229 -0.82 -22.21 -18.02
C THR A 229 -1.41 -21.97 -19.41
N THR A 230 -1.62 -20.70 -19.79
CA THR A 230 -2.12 -20.36 -21.13
C THR A 230 -1.17 -20.79 -22.25
N LEU A 231 0.15 -20.66 -22.05
CA LEU A 231 1.15 -21.14 -23.00
C LEU A 231 1.18 -22.67 -23.10
N GLU A 232 1.03 -23.37 -21.97
CA GLU A 232 0.95 -24.84 -21.93
C GLU A 232 -0.29 -25.35 -22.66
N GLU A 233 -1.45 -24.74 -22.44
CA GLU A 233 -2.70 -25.06 -23.16
C GLU A 233 -2.55 -24.84 -24.66
N ARG A 234 -1.95 -23.70 -25.07
CA ARG A 234 -1.68 -23.41 -26.48
C ARG A 234 -0.73 -24.44 -27.09
N ASN A 235 0.32 -24.84 -26.38
CA ASN A 235 1.27 -25.85 -26.84
C ASN A 235 0.61 -27.23 -26.98
N ALA A 236 -0.26 -27.60 -26.05
CA ALA A 236 -1.03 -28.83 -26.14
C ALA A 236 -1.93 -28.82 -27.39
N GLY A 237 -2.65 -27.71 -27.63
CA GLY A 237 -3.47 -27.53 -28.83
C GLY A 237 -2.67 -27.65 -30.13
N LEU A 238 -1.53 -26.97 -30.22
CA LEU A 238 -0.62 -27.06 -31.38
C LEU A 238 -0.08 -28.47 -31.57
N THR A 239 0.25 -29.18 -30.50
CA THR A 239 0.74 -30.56 -30.55
C THR A 239 -0.33 -31.50 -31.13
N THR A 240 -1.58 -31.33 -30.70
CA THR A 240 -2.72 -32.08 -31.26
C THR A 240 -2.92 -31.79 -32.74
N GLN A 241 -2.91 -30.51 -33.15
CA GLN A 241 -3.05 -30.13 -34.56
C GLN A 241 -1.94 -30.72 -35.44
N VAL A 242 -0.69 -30.69 -34.95
CA VAL A 242 0.44 -31.31 -35.67
C VAL A 242 0.24 -32.82 -35.80
N SER A 243 -0.22 -33.49 -34.73
CA SER A 243 -0.52 -34.93 -34.76
C SER A 243 -1.60 -35.29 -35.77
N GLU A 244 -2.70 -34.51 -35.80
CA GLU A 244 -3.80 -34.69 -36.76
C GLU A 244 -3.34 -34.49 -38.21
N LEU A 245 -2.56 -33.43 -38.49
CA LEU A 245 -2.00 -33.17 -39.81
C LEU A 245 -1.06 -34.30 -40.28
N VAL A 246 -0.24 -34.84 -39.38
CA VAL A 246 0.63 -36.00 -39.67
C VAL A 246 -0.22 -37.23 -39.99
N ALA A 247 -1.29 -37.49 -39.23
CA ALA A 247 -2.19 -38.61 -39.49
C ALA A 247 -2.92 -38.46 -40.83
N GLU A 248 -3.43 -37.27 -41.15
CA GLU A 248 -4.06 -37.00 -42.45
C GLU A 248 -3.08 -37.18 -43.60
N LYS A 249 -1.84 -36.69 -43.45
CA LYS A 249 -0.79 -36.88 -44.45
C LYS A 249 -0.56 -38.37 -44.70
N ASN A 250 -0.34 -39.15 -43.65
CA ASN A 250 -0.11 -40.59 -43.77
C ASN A 250 -1.28 -41.31 -44.46
N LYS A 251 -2.53 -40.90 -44.18
CA LYS A 251 -3.73 -41.44 -44.83
C LYS A 251 -3.76 -41.10 -46.32
N LYS A 252 -3.40 -39.86 -46.69
CA LYS A 252 -3.31 -39.43 -48.10
C LYS A 252 -2.20 -40.18 -48.83
N ASP A 253 -1.03 -40.32 -48.22
CA ASP A 253 0.10 -41.07 -48.79
C ASP A 253 -0.29 -42.53 -49.05
N ALA A 254 -0.93 -43.20 -48.09
CA ALA A 254 -1.42 -44.58 -48.27
C ALA A 254 -2.49 -44.71 -49.37
N HIS A 255 -3.36 -43.70 -49.53
CA HIS A 255 -4.33 -43.68 -50.63
C HIS A 255 -3.66 -43.47 -51.99
N LEU A 256 -2.59 -42.66 -52.06
CA LEU A 256 -1.82 -42.49 -53.28
C LEU A 256 -1.10 -43.78 -53.66
N ASP A 257 -0.50 -44.48 -52.70
CA ASP A 257 0.13 -45.79 -52.92
C ASP A 257 -0.88 -46.80 -53.49
N GLN A 258 -2.08 -46.89 -52.91
CA GLN A 258 -3.14 -47.76 -53.43
C GLN A 258 -3.55 -47.40 -54.87
N LEU A 259 -3.66 -46.10 -55.18
CA LEU A 259 -3.99 -45.66 -56.53
C LEU A 259 -2.89 -46.02 -57.54
N ILE A 260 -1.62 -45.93 -57.12
CA ILE A 260 -0.47 -46.35 -57.93
C ILE A 260 -0.58 -47.85 -58.22
N ASP A 261 -0.79 -48.68 -57.19
CA ASP A 261 -0.95 -50.13 -57.33
C ASP A 261 -2.10 -50.50 -58.30
N ASP A 262 -3.26 -49.84 -58.15
CA ASP A 262 -4.43 -50.07 -59.01
C ASP A 262 -4.14 -49.68 -60.48
N LEU A 263 -3.40 -48.59 -60.70
CA LEU A 263 -3.00 -48.15 -62.04
C LEU A 263 -1.98 -49.10 -62.67
N GLU A 264 -1.00 -49.56 -61.90
CA GLU A 264 -0.01 -50.55 -62.35
C GLU A 264 -0.71 -51.87 -62.73
N GLU A 265 -1.64 -52.35 -61.92
CA GLU A 265 -2.41 -53.56 -62.23
C GLU A 265 -3.22 -53.38 -63.53
N ARG A 266 -3.81 -52.20 -63.74
CA ARG A 266 -4.56 -51.90 -64.96
C ARG A 266 -3.68 -51.86 -66.20
N ILE A 267 -2.47 -51.31 -66.10
CA ILE A 267 -1.48 -51.30 -67.18
C ILE A 267 -1.06 -52.72 -67.55
N VAL A 268 -0.83 -53.59 -66.56
CA VAL A 268 -0.46 -54.99 -66.79
C VAL A 268 -1.58 -55.78 -67.49
N LYS A 269 -2.84 -55.42 -67.26
CA LYS A 269 -4.02 -56.06 -67.87
C LYS A 269 -4.34 -55.57 -69.30
N TRP A 270 -3.70 -54.50 -69.78
CA TRP A 270 -3.89 -53.94 -71.14
C TRP A 270 -2.89 -54.51 -72.13
#